data_AF-A0A520QAY9-F1
#
_entry.id   AF-A0A520QAY9-F1
#
_cell.length_a   1.000
_cell.length_b   1.000
_cell.length_c   1.000
_cell.angle_alpha   90.00
_cell.angle_beta   90.00
_cell.angle_gamma   90.00
#
_symmetry.space_group_name_H-M   'P 1'
#
loop_
_entity.id
_entity.type
_entity.pdbx_description
1 polymer ?
#
loop_
_entity_poly.entity_id
_entity_poly.type
_entity_poly.pdbx_seq_one_letter_code
_entity_poly.pdbx_strand_id
1 'polypeptide(L)'
;MSPPSIHAAGTYGLTVRCAFRKLFLTPFAPELHEGILYALGAAQRKTNARLHQITIEPNHMHDTVTVTKANLPDFKRLFHGEVSKFVKAFLKEHGFEAPARVFGDGRSHHMRLVNSAAQLVYLHYSDGQVVKDGLTRTVDEYPGFVSDPAMMKGTVIRVARPALHFDPRTSEPVEEVRFSMPPLLQRELGADRVVEHLERARRSMEQAHARERKFPVLGAERLMKQHPWAEPASPRKRNPGPIPSFRVIDDDELEAHCEKETEAFRDAHEAARKARARGEHDVEFPAGTYLMKVQHGANVAAPDNESVLAADEIFEAPRAQLPADALRALSEKLRGYAASVDPEQQADALGARILAGQSMSVTQKQSPRVQTDGDEKTKRLVT
;
A
#
# COMPACT_ATOMS: atom_id res chain seq x y z
N MET A 1 -1.49 -18.74 11.61
CA MET A 1 -1.93 -17.35 11.90
C MET A 1 -0.78 -16.41 11.56
N SER A 2 -1.05 -15.21 11.04
CA SER A 2 -0.01 -14.18 10.91
C SER A 2 0.51 -13.81 12.32
N PRO A 3 1.82 -13.55 12.48
CA PRO A 3 2.36 -13.13 13.76
C PRO A 3 1.68 -11.83 14.24
N PRO A 4 1.55 -11.62 15.57
CA PRO A 4 1.01 -10.37 16.10
C PRO A 4 1.92 -9.20 15.70
N SER A 5 1.34 -8.00 15.62
CA SER A 5 2.03 -6.76 15.24
C SER A 5 1.94 -5.76 16.38
N ILE A 6 3.01 -4.96 16.54
CA ILE A 6 3.08 -3.88 17.52
C ILE A 6 2.34 -2.66 16.96
N HIS A 7 1.43 -2.08 17.76
CA HIS A 7 0.65 -0.91 17.39
C HIS A 7 0.87 0.23 18.38
N ALA A 8 1.46 1.32 17.91
CA ALA A 8 1.69 2.56 18.64
C ALA A 8 1.24 3.76 17.79
N ALA A 9 1.17 4.94 18.39
CA ALA A 9 1.00 6.17 17.65
C ALA A 9 2.27 6.47 16.85
N GLY A 10 2.16 6.86 15.57
CA GLY A 10 3.26 7.31 14.72
C GLY A 10 3.11 6.93 13.27
N THR A 11 4.21 7.00 12.52
CA THR A 11 4.22 6.95 11.05
C THR A 11 4.36 5.53 10.50
N TYR A 12 3.47 5.15 9.58
CA TYR A 12 3.40 3.82 8.99
C TYR A 12 3.32 3.89 7.46
N GLY A 13 4.07 2.99 6.80
CA GLY A 13 3.84 2.63 5.41
C GLY A 13 2.83 1.50 5.33
N LEU A 14 1.84 1.61 4.46
CA LEU A 14 0.76 0.66 4.24
C LEU A 14 0.77 0.15 2.82
N THR A 15 0.46 -1.13 2.64
CA THR A 15 0.20 -1.70 1.31
C THR A 15 -0.96 -2.67 1.39
N VAL A 16 -1.93 -2.54 0.50
CA VAL A 16 -2.98 -3.55 0.31
C VAL A 16 -3.06 -3.98 -1.14
N ARG A 17 -3.11 -5.30 -1.37
CA ARG A 17 -3.14 -5.90 -2.71
C ARG A 17 -4.49 -6.52 -3.00
N CYS A 18 -4.92 -6.40 -4.25
CA CYS A 18 -6.12 -7.03 -4.74
C CYS A 18 -6.01 -8.56 -4.69
N ALA A 19 -7.14 -9.21 -4.43
CA ALA A 19 -7.25 -10.66 -4.44
C ALA A 19 -6.80 -11.21 -5.79
N PHE A 20 -6.03 -12.30 -5.77
CA PHE A 20 -5.48 -12.94 -6.97
C PHE A 20 -4.71 -11.99 -7.90
N ARG A 21 -4.19 -10.86 -7.38
CA ARG A 21 -3.50 -9.82 -8.18
C ARG A 21 -4.37 -9.24 -9.30
N LYS A 22 -5.70 -9.32 -9.17
CA LYS A 22 -6.64 -8.74 -10.13
C LYS A 22 -6.48 -7.23 -10.24
N LEU A 23 -6.81 -6.69 -11.40
CA LEU A 23 -6.65 -5.26 -11.69
C LEU A 23 -7.91 -4.45 -11.30
N PHE A 24 -8.50 -4.72 -10.14
CA PHE A 24 -9.77 -4.13 -9.70
C PHE A 24 -9.73 -2.62 -9.46
N LEU A 25 -8.53 -2.05 -9.33
CA LEU A 25 -8.29 -0.63 -9.12
C LEU A 25 -7.77 0.05 -10.39
N THR A 26 -7.98 -0.56 -11.57
CA THR A 26 -7.59 0.06 -12.84
C THR A 26 -8.34 1.38 -13.01
N PRO A 27 -7.67 2.51 -13.31
CA PRO A 27 -8.30 3.82 -13.48
C PRO A 27 -9.04 3.93 -14.82
N PHE A 28 -9.94 2.99 -15.13
CA PHE A 28 -10.72 2.99 -16.38
C PHE A 28 -11.84 4.04 -16.36
N ALA A 29 -12.23 4.50 -15.18
CA ALA A 29 -13.14 5.63 -14.98
C ALA A 29 -12.70 6.44 -13.74
N PRO A 30 -12.72 7.78 -13.78
CA PRO A 30 -12.23 8.62 -12.68
C PRO A 30 -13.00 8.41 -11.37
N GLU A 31 -14.31 8.10 -11.45
CA GLU A 31 -15.22 7.93 -10.32
C GLU A 31 -14.76 6.80 -9.38
N LEU A 32 -14.02 5.81 -9.90
CA LEU A 32 -13.44 4.74 -9.08
C LEU A 32 -12.43 5.30 -8.08
N HIS A 33 -11.50 6.15 -8.55
CA HIS A 33 -10.48 6.72 -7.68
C HIS A 33 -11.06 7.83 -6.79
N GLU A 34 -12.03 8.60 -7.28
CA GLU A 34 -12.77 9.55 -6.46
C GLU A 34 -13.48 8.85 -5.30
N GLY A 35 -14.15 7.73 -5.53
CA GLY A 35 -14.79 6.98 -4.44
C GLY A 35 -13.80 6.35 -3.46
N ILE A 36 -12.61 5.97 -3.90
CA ILE A 36 -11.51 5.55 -3.02
C ILE A 36 -11.04 6.73 -2.14
N LEU A 37 -10.84 7.91 -2.74
CA LEU A 37 -10.46 9.12 -2.01
C LEU A 37 -11.56 9.57 -1.03
N TYR A 38 -12.83 9.43 -1.39
CA TYR A 38 -13.94 9.69 -0.47
C TYR A 38 -13.89 8.76 0.75
N ALA A 39 -13.68 7.46 0.55
CA ALA A 39 -13.52 6.49 1.64
C ALA A 39 -12.29 6.80 2.51
N LEU A 40 -11.20 7.29 1.92
CA LEU A 40 -10.01 7.73 2.62
C LEU A 40 -10.29 8.94 3.52
N GLY A 41 -10.97 9.97 3.00
CA GLY A 41 -11.38 11.15 3.78
C GLY A 41 -12.29 10.78 4.96
N ALA A 42 -13.27 9.89 4.72
CA ALA A 42 -14.13 9.37 5.79
C ALA A 42 -13.34 8.61 6.87
N ALA A 43 -12.35 7.81 6.48
CA ALA A 43 -11.47 7.10 7.42
C ALA A 43 -10.59 8.09 8.21
N GLN A 44 -9.98 9.07 7.54
CA GLN A 44 -9.19 10.12 8.20
C GLN A 44 -10.01 10.85 9.26
N ARG A 45 -11.22 11.31 8.91
CA ARG A 45 -12.12 12.03 9.82
C ARG A 45 -12.50 11.20 11.05
N LYS A 46 -12.76 9.91 10.87
CA LYS A 46 -13.18 9.01 11.96
C LYS A 46 -12.03 8.61 12.89
N THR A 47 -10.79 8.57 12.40
CA THR A 47 -9.65 8.10 13.20
C THR A 47 -8.64 9.17 13.55
N ASN A 48 -8.76 10.36 12.99
CA ASN A 48 -7.75 11.43 13.01
C ASN A 48 -6.38 10.97 12.46
N ALA A 49 -6.39 10.04 11.51
CA ALA A 49 -5.16 9.66 10.81
C ALA A 49 -4.71 10.78 9.88
N ARG A 50 -3.43 11.14 9.97
CA ARG A 50 -2.78 12.12 9.10
C ARG A 50 -2.28 11.40 7.85
N LEU A 51 -2.76 11.79 6.68
CA LEU A 51 -2.28 11.27 5.41
C LEU A 51 -1.05 12.06 4.97
N HIS A 52 -0.05 11.35 4.46
CA HIS A 52 1.15 11.93 3.86
C HIS A 52 1.18 11.67 2.36
N GLN A 53 0.85 10.45 1.95
CA GLN A 53 0.89 10.07 0.54
C GLN A 53 -0.05 8.90 0.26
N ILE A 54 -0.57 8.83 -0.96
CA ILE A 54 -1.27 7.66 -1.50
C ILE A 54 -0.93 7.47 -2.99
N THR A 55 -0.69 6.23 -3.38
CA THR A 55 -0.54 5.78 -4.77
C THR A 55 -1.51 4.64 -5.03
N ILE A 56 -2.45 4.83 -5.96
CA ILE A 56 -3.46 3.81 -6.33
C ILE A 56 -3.02 3.16 -7.65
N GLU A 57 -2.46 1.97 -7.55
CA GLU A 57 -2.10 1.12 -8.69
C GLU A 57 -3.21 0.15 -9.07
N PRO A 58 -3.20 -0.43 -10.29
CA PRO A 58 -4.32 -1.20 -10.79
C PRO A 58 -4.67 -2.43 -9.93
N ASN A 59 -3.68 -3.02 -9.26
CA ASN A 59 -3.86 -4.22 -8.43
C ASN A 59 -3.47 -4.05 -6.97
N HIS A 60 -3.05 -2.85 -6.54
CA HIS A 60 -2.70 -2.58 -5.15
C HIS A 60 -2.65 -1.07 -4.87
N MET A 61 -2.58 -0.69 -3.61
CA MET A 61 -2.33 0.70 -3.22
C MET A 61 -1.25 0.76 -2.14
N HIS A 62 -0.52 1.86 -2.12
CA HIS A 62 0.43 2.23 -1.08
C HIS A 62 -0.03 3.51 -0.42
N ASP A 63 0.05 3.56 0.91
CA ASP A 63 -0.26 4.75 1.69
C ASP A 63 0.85 5.01 2.70
N THR A 64 1.11 6.28 3.00
CA THR A 64 1.90 6.67 4.17
C THR A 64 1.04 7.51 5.09
N VAL A 65 0.86 7.05 6.33
CA VAL A 65 -0.02 7.70 7.31
C VAL A 65 0.62 7.79 8.68
N THR A 66 0.30 8.84 9.42
CA THR A 66 0.57 8.93 10.86
C THR A 66 -0.74 8.75 11.63
N VAL A 67 -0.77 7.81 12.56
CA VAL A 67 -1.85 7.70 13.54
C VAL A 67 -1.43 8.35 14.86
N THR A 68 -2.21 9.30 15.35
CA THR A 68 -1.92 10.02 16.62
C THR A 68 -2.36 9.27 17.87
N LYS A 69 -2.95 8.09 17.68
CA LYS A 69 -3.29 7.09 18.69
C LYS A 69 -2.88 5.73 18.14
N ALA A 70 -2.76 4.72 18.97
CA ALA A 70 -2.54 3.34 18.53
C ALA A 70 -3.78 2.71 17.85
N ASN A 71 -4.35 3.37 16.84
CA ASN A 71 -5.61 3.01 16.16
C ASN A 71 -5.45 2.71 14.66
N LEU A 72 -4.23 2.40 14.20
CA LEU A 72 -3.98 1.99 12.82
C LEU A 72 -4.87 0.84 12.33
N PRO A 73 -5.17 -0.20 13.14
CA PRO A 73 -6.09 -1.25 12.72
C PRO A 73 -7.51 -0.74 12.41
N ASP A 74 -8.02 0.25 13.17
CA ASP A 74 -9.32 0.88 12.89
C ASP A 74 -9.30 1.68 11.60
N PHE A 75 -8.25 2.48 11.38
CA PHE A 75 -8.08 3.24 10.13
C PHE A 75 -8.10 2.28 8.93
N LYS A 76 -7.30 1.21 8.98
CA LYS A 76 -7.23 0.22 7.89
C LYS A 76 -8.55 -0.51 7.68
N ARG A 77 -9.28 -0.84 8.75
CA ARG A 77 -10.60 -1.49 8.67
C ARG A 77 -11.62 -0.56 8.02
N LEU A 78 -11.64 0.71 8.41
CA LEU A 78 -12.56 1.70 7.85
C LEU A 78 -12.22 2.00 6.40
N PHE A 79 -10.95 2.29 6.08
CA PHE A 79 -10.53 2.64 4.73
C PHE A 79 -10.63 1.45 3.77
N HIS A 80 -9.82 0.41 3.96
CA HIS A 80 -9.80 -0.73 3.04
C HIS A 80 -11.11 -1.53 3.06
N GLY A 81 -11.81 -1.57 4.20
CA GLY A 81 -13.11 -2.22 4.29
C GLY A 81 -14.16 -1.51 3.43
N GLU A 82 -14.22 -0.18 3.46
CA GLU A 82 -15.13 0.59 2.61
C GLU A 82 -14.72 0.56 1.14
N VAL A 83 -13.43 0.71 0.83
CA VAL A 83 -12.95 0.57 -0.56
C VAL A 83 -13.34 -0.79 -1.15
N SER A 84 -13.19 -1.87 -0.39
CA SER A 84 -13.58 -3.21 -0.86
C SER A 84 -15.07 -3.31 -1.21
N LYS A 85 -15.95 -2.67 -0.43
CA LYS A 85 -17.40 -2.67 -0.72
C LYS A 85 -17.73 -1.76 -1.91
N PHE A 86 -17.15 -0.56 -1.93
CA PHE A 86 -17.34 0.40 -3.01
C PHE A 86 -16.88 -0.17 -4.36
N VAL A 87 -15.66 -0.70 -4.45
CA VAL A 87 -15.12 -1.27 -5.70
C VAL A 87 -15.98 -2.44 -6.19
N LYS A 88 -16.52 -3.29 -5.29
CA LYS A 88 -17.47 -4.35 -5.68
C LYS A 88 -18.74 -3.79 -6.33
N ALA A 89 -19.33 -2.77 -5.71
CA ALA A 89 -20.51 -2.10 -6.26
C ALA A 89 -20.19 -1.42 -7.60
N PHE A 90 -19.03 -0.75 -7.67
CA PHE A 90 -18.55 -0.03 -8.84
C PHE A 90 -18.36 -0.94 -10.05
N LEU A 91 -17.69 -2.08 -9.86
CA LEU A 91 -17.49 -3.06 -10.92
C LEU A 91 -18.83 -3.61 -11.44
N LYS A 92 -19.78 -3.89 -10.54
CA LYS A 92 -21.12 -4.35 -10.92
C LYS A 92 -21.88 -3.32 -11.74
N GLU A 93 -21.85 -2.05 -11.32
CA GLU A 93 -22.51 -0.95 -12.01
C GLU A 93 -21.96 -0.76 -13.43
N HIS A 94 -20.67 -1.02 -13.63
CA HIS A 94 -20.00 -0.95 -14.93
C HIS A 94 -20.05 -2.26 -15.73
N GLY A 95 -20.93 -3.19 -15.36
CA GLY A 95 -21.21 -4.41 -16.14
C GLY A 95 -20.21 -5.55 -15.92
N PHE A 96 -19.31 -5.47 -14.95
CA PHE A 96 -18.39 -6.55 -14.59
C PHE A 96 -18.98 -7.45 -13.51
N GLU A 97 -18.50 -8.70 -13.44
CA GLU A 97 -18.79 -9.57 -12.31
C GLU A 97 -18.21 -8.97 -11.02
N ALA A 98 -19.03 -8.89 -9.96
CA ALA A 98 -18.59 -8.39 -8.67
C ALA A 98 -17.74 -9.45 -7.95
N PRO A 99 -16.49 -9.13 -7.57
CA PRO A 99 -15.64 -10.13 -6.93
C PRO A 99 -16.15 -10.47 -5.52
N ALA A 100 -15.96 -11.72 -5.08
CA ALA A 100 -16.29 -12.13 -3.71
C ALA A 100 -15.60 -11.23 -2.67
N ARG A 101 -14.34 -10.86 -2.94
CA ARG A 101 -13.50 -9.93 -2.18
C ARG A 101 -12.60 -9.12 -3.12
N VAL A 102 -12.35 -7.86 -2.80
CA VAL A 102 -11.45 -6.99 -3.58
C VAL A 102 -10.01 -7.22 -3.17
N PHE A 103 -9.73 -7.28 -1.87
CA PHE A 103 -8.39 -7.47 -1.33
C PHE A 103 -8.12 -8.94 -0.95
N GLY A 104 -6.84 -9.31 -0.91
CA GLY A 104 -6.41 -10.69 -0.65
C GLY A 104 -6.69 -11.20 0.78
N ASP A 105 -6.37 -12.48 1.02
CA ASP A 105 -6.56 -13.18 2.31
C ASP A 105 -5.71 -12.62 3.47
N GLY A 106 -4.65 -11.90 3.14
CA GLY A 106 -3.81 -11.24 4.12
C GLY A 106 -4.44 -9.94 4.60
N ARG A 107 -4.30 -9.65 5.90
CA ARG A 107 -4.46 -8.28 6.40
C ARG A 107 -3.58 -7.36 5.54
N SER A 108 -4.04 -6.14 5.26
CA SER A 108 -3.19 -5.13 4.62
C SER A 108 -1.86 -5.04 5.36
N HIS A 109 -0.77 -5.03 4.61
CA HIS A 109 0.56 -4.92 5.16
C HIS A 109 0.74 -3.54 5.78
N HIS A 110 1.52 -3.48 6.85
CA HIS A 110 1.93 -2.22 7.46
C HIS A 110 3.33 -2.39 8.04
N MET A 111 4.13 -1.31 8.01
CA MET A 111 5.43 -1.24 8.65
C MET A 111 5.59 0.10 9.37
N ARG A 112 6.12 0.08 10.59
CA ARG A 112 6.54 1.31 11.31
C ARG A 112 7.74 1.92 10.59
N LEU A 113 7.67 3.19 10.21
CA LEU A 113 8.78 3.92 9.59
C LEU A 113 9.53 4.67 10.69
N VAL A 114 10.59 4.04 11.21
CA VAL A 114 11.16 4.40 12.53
C VAL A 114 11.95 5.70 12.48
N ASN A 115 12.80 5.90 11.47
CA ASN A 115 13.66 7.06 11.34
C ASN A 115 13.38 7.87 10.05
N SER A 116 13.96 9.07 9.94
CA SER A 116 13.75 9.98 8.81
C SER A 116 14.17 9.39 7.46
N ALA A 117 15.25 8.60 7.45
CA ALA A 117 15.68 7.88 6.26
C ALA A 117 14.64 6.86 5.79
N ALA A 118 14.09 6.06 6.71
CA ALA A 118 13.00 5.12 6.41
C ALA A 118 11.76 5.83 5.85
N GLN A 119 11.38 6.98 6.43
CA GLN A 119 10.24 7.77 5.96
C GLN A 119 10.47 8.35 4.56
N LEU A 120 11.60 9.01 4.30
CA LEU A 120 11.91 9.58 2.98
C LEU A 120 12.01 8.51 1.88
N VAL A 121 12.70 7.41 2.15
CA VAL A 121 12.87 6.33 1.17
C VAL A 121 11.54 5.65 0.87
N TYR A 122 10.67 5.45 1.88
CA TYR A 122 9.36 4.87 1.65
C TYR A 122 8.43 5.81 0.88
N LEU A 123 8.43 7.10 1.20
CA LEU A 123 7.67 8.11 0.44
C LEU A 123 8.12 8.12 -1.04
N HIS A 124 9.43 8.14 -1.28
CA HIS A 124 9.99 8.05 -2.64
C HIS A 124 9.61 6.75 -3.36
N TYR A 125 9.68 5.62 -2.65
CA TYR A 125 9.28 4.32 -3.20
C TYR A 125 7.82 4.33 -3.65
N SER A 126 6.90 4.81 -2.79
CA SER A 126 5.48 4.91 -3.11
C SER A 126 5.21 5.88 -4.27
N ASP A 127 6.00 6.95 -4.37
CA ASP A 127 5.85 8.01 -5.37
C ASP A 127 6.14 7.51 -6.79
N GLY A 128 7.25 6.78 -6.92
CA GLY A 128 7.73 6.26 -8.19
C GLY A 128 7.11 4.95 -8.65
N GLN A 129 6.23 4.37 -7.84
CA GLN A 129 5.89 2.97 -7.98
C GLN A 129 5.26 2.66 -9.36
N VAL A 130 4.47 3.57 -9.91
CA VAL A 130 3.86 3.44 -11.27
C VAL A 130 4.91 3.38 -12.40
N VAL A 131 6.05 4.06 -12.23
CA VAL A 131 7.18 4.04 -13.17
C VAL A 131 7.99 2.77 -13.00
N LYS A 132 8.27 2.42 -11.75
CA LYS A 132 8.99 1.20 -11.37
C LYS A 132 8.27 -0.06 -11.85
N ASP A 133 6.95 -0.08 -11.74
CA ASP A 133 6.07 -1.16 -12.19
C ASP A 133 5.81 -1.12 -13.71
N GLY A 134 6.43 -0.21 -14.45
CA GLY A 134 6.39 -0.16 -15.91
C GLY A 134 5.02 0.20 -16.46
N LEU A 135 4.18 0.87 -15.67
CA LEU A 135 2.85 1.31 -16.10
C LEU A 135 2.95 2.53 -17.01
N THR A 136 3.77 3.52 -16.63
CA THR A 136 4.01 4.77 -17.37
C THR A 136 5.49 5.18 -17.35
N ARG A 137 5.89 6.14 -18.20
CA ARG A 137 7.30 6.58 -18.26
C ARG A 137 7.63 7.52 -17.11
N THR A 138 6.69 8.40 -16.78
CA THR A 138 6.74 9.33 -15.66
C THR A 138 5.53 9.13 -14.76
N VAL A 139 5.59 9.65 -13.54
CA VAL A 139 4.44 9.65 -12.62
C VAL A 139 3.29 10.48 -13.20
N ASP A 140 3.59 11.61 -13.83
CA ASP A 140 2.60 12.54 -14.40
C ASP A 140 1.82 11.94 -15.59
N GLU A 141 2.39 10.95 -16.28
CA GLU A 141 1.68 10.22 -17.34
C GLU A 141 0.65 9.22 -16.80
N TYR A 142 0.67 8.91 -15.50
CA TYR A 142 -0.22 7.91 -14.91
C TYR A 142 -1.68 8.42 -14.88
N PRO A 143 -2.65 7.69 -15.50
CA PRO A 143 -4.03 8.14 -15.58
C PRO A 143 -4.82 7.98 -14.27
N GLY A 144 -4.25 7.29 -13.28
CA GLY A 144 -4.84 7.12 -11.96
C GLY A 144 -4.37 8.19 -10.97
N PHE A 145 -4.55 7.92 -9.67
CA PHE A 145 -4.22 8.88 -8.62
C PHE A 145 -2.89 8.50 -7.96
N VAL A 146 -1.94 9.43 -8.03
CA VAL A 146 -0.71 9.47 -7.23
C VAL A 146 -0.67 10.85 -6.59
N SER A 147 -0.63 10.92 -5.26
CA SER A 147 -0.53 12.21 -4.58
C SER A 147 0.83 12.85 -4.87
N ASP A 148 0.83 14.11 -5.29
CA ASP A 148 2.06 14.88 -5.48
C ASP A 148 2.75 15.18 -4.14
N PRO A 149 4.09 15.05 -4.02
CA PRO A 149 4.82 15.35 -2.80
C PRO A 149 4.52 16.73 -2.20
N ALA A 150 4.28 17.74 -3.03
CA ALA A 150 3.94 19.09 -2.57
C ALA A 150 2.61 19.13 -1.81
N MET A 151 1.72 18.15 -2.01
CA MET A 151 0.46 18.06 -1.27
C MET A 151 0.67 17.93 0.24
N MET A 152 1.78 17.34 0.68
CA MET A 152 2.13 17.24 2.11
C MET A 152 2.31 18.61 2.80
N LYS A 153 2.41 19.71 2.04
CA LYS A 153 2.44 21.08 2.59
C LYS A 153 1.08 21.58 3.09
N GLY A 154 0.06 20.72 3.15
CA GLY A 154 -1.25 21.04 3.72
C GLY A 154 -2.40 21.05 2.71
N THR A 155 -2.22 20.44 1.54
CA THR A 155 -3.27 20.38 0.52
C THR A 155 -4.48 19.63 1.03
N VAL A 156 -5.65 20.13 0.68
CA VAL A 156 -6.95 19.51 0.97
C VAL A 156 -7.66 19.25 -0.34
N ILE A 157 -7.99 17.98 -0.62
CA ILE A 157 -8.91 17.63 -1.70
C ILE A 157 -10.31 17.47 -1.10
N ARG A 158 -11.29 18.15 -1.70
CA ARG A 158 -12.70 17.98 -1.37
C ARG A 158 -13.33 17.01 -2.35
N VAL A 159 -13.85 15.89 -1.85
CA VAL A 159 -14.42 14.82 -2.67
C VAL A 159 -15.90 14.72 -2.36
N ALA A 160 -16.74 14.93 -3.38
CA ALA A 160 -18.18 14.72 -3.24
C ALA A 160 -18.48 13.25 -3.00
N ARG A 161 -19.52 12.96 -2.21
CA ARG A 161 -20.00 11.59 -2.00
C ARG A 161 -20.43 10.97 -3.34
N PRO A 162 -19.82 9.85 -3.76
CA PRO A 162 -20.31 9.13 -4.92
C PRO A 162 -21.76 8.71 -4.71
N ALA A 163 -22.58 8.80 -5.75
CA ALA A 163 -23.97 8.35 -5.68
C ALA A 163 -24.08 6.84 -5.40
N LEU A 164 -23.06 6.07 -5.81
CA LEU A 164 -22.97 4.63 -5.62
C LEU A 164 -22.42 4.28 -4.23
N HIS A 165 -22.98 3.21 -3.63
CA HIS A 165 -22.57 2.57 -2.35
C HIS A 165 -22.74 3.42 -1.07
N PHE A 166 -22.44 4.71 -1.09
CA PHE A 166 -22.43 5.54 0.12
C PHE A 166 -23.84 6.08 0.47
N ASP A 167 -24.46 5.55 1.54
CA ASP A 167 -25.80 5.97 1.98
C ASP A 167 -25.81 7.46 2.38
N PRO A 168 -26.69 8.28 1.78
CA PRO A 168 -26.75 9.71 2.03
C PRO A 168 -27.18 10.11 3.44
N ARG A 169 -27.81 9.19 4.19
CA ARG A 169 -28.27 9.41 5.58
C ARG A 169 -27.15 9.23 6.61
N THR A 170 -26.10 8.49 6.25
CA THR A 170 -25.03 8.09 7.19
C THR A 170 -23.63 8.53 6.75
N SER A 171 -23.50 9.03 5.52
CA SER A 171 -22.23 9.45 4.92
C SER A 171 -22.27 10.94 4.62
N GLU A 172 -21.17 11.66 4.80
CA GLU A 172 -21.14 13.11 4.56
C GLU A 172 -21.37 13.44 3.08
N PRO A 173 -21.99 14.57 2.71
CA PRO A 173 -22.12 14.95 1.31
C PRO A 173 -20.77 15.22 0.63
N VAL A 174 -19.77 15.63 1.42
CA VAL A 174 -18.39 15.88 0.98
C VAL A 174 -17.45 15.38 2.07
N GLU A 175 -16.41 14.66 1.68
CA GLU A 175 -15.28 14.33 2.57
C GLU A 175 -14.05 15.15 2.17
N GLU A 176 -13.19 15.40 3.14
CA GLU A 176 -11.93 16.11 2.93
C GLU A 176 -10.75 15.16 3.10
N VAL A 177 -9.96 15.00 2.04
CA VAL A 177 -8.69 14.28 2.09
C VAL A 177 -7.60 15.31 2.38
N ARG A 178 -7.05 15.24 3.59
CA ARG A 178 -6.10 16.23 4.10
C ARG A 178 -4.71 15.63 4.14
N PHE A 179 -3.81 16.22 3.37
CA PHE A 179 -2.40 15.87 3.33
C PHE A 179 -1.61 16.72 4.31
N SER A 180 -0.58 16.14 4.90
CA SER A 180 0.29 16.80 5.88
C SER A 180 1.68 16.19 5.83
N MET A 181 2.67 16.89 6.38
CA MET A 181 4.03 16.38 6.50
C MET A 181 4.13 15.33 7.63
N PRO A 182 4.90 14.24 7.46
CA PRO A 182 5.24 13.36 8.58
C PRO A 182 5.87 14.17 9.73
N PRO A 183 5.43 13.99 10.99
CA PRO A 183 5.89 14.81 12.12
C PRO A 183 7.41 14.80 12.30
N LEU A 184 8.03 13.62 12.19
CA LEU A 184 9.49 13.46 12.24
C LEU A 184 10.19 14.29 11.16
N LEU A 185 9.79 14.15 9.89
CA LEU A 185 10.37 14.89 8.78
C LEU A 185 10.13 16.41 8.88
N GLN A 186 8.95 16.83 9.37
CA GLN A 186 8.64 18.23 9.62
C GLN A 186 9.58 18.84 10.65
N ARG A 187 9.90 18.08 11.71
CA ARG A 187 10.80 18.51 12.78
C ARG A 187 12.25 18.62 12.31
N GLU A 188 12.72 17.61 11.59
CA GLU A 188 14.14 17.44 11.27
C GLU A 188 14.59 18.17 10.01
N LEU A 189 13.74 18.21 8.98
CA LEU A 189 14.06 18.82 7.69
C LEU A 189 13.17 20.02 7.37
N GLY A 190 11.90 19.96 7.77
CA GLY A 190 10.87 20.92 7.38
C GLY A 190 10.32 20.67 5.98
N ALA A 191 9.07 21.08 5.77
CA ALA A 191 8.28 20.71 4.59
C ALA A 191 8.94 21.04 3.24
N ASP A 192 9.54 22.22 3.07
CA ASP A 192 10.13 22.63 1.80
C ASP A 192 11.29 21.73 1.36
N ARG A 193 12.18 21.39 2.29
CA ARG A 193 13.32 20.52 2.01
C ARG A 193 12.88 19.10 1.69
N VAL A 194 11.90 18.56 2.43
CA VAL A 194 11.36 17.22 2.17
C VAL A 194 10.77 17.13 0.77
N VAL A 195 9.93 18.10 0.39
CA VAL A 195 9.33 18.14 -0.94
C VAL A 195 10.39 18.28 -2.02
N GLU A 196 11.35 19.19 -1.85
CA GLU A 196 12.45 19.35 -2.79
C GLU A 196 13.27 18.07 -2.97
N HIS A 197 13.56 17.36 -1.88
CA HIS A 197 14.27 16.09 -1.92
C HIS A 197 13.50 15.01 -2.68
N LEU A 198 12.19 14.88 -2.42
CA LEU A 198 11.34 13.89 -3.07
C LEU A 198 11.14 14.18 -4.56
N GLU A 199 10.91 15.44 -4.94
CA GLU A 199 10.79 15.85 -6.35
C GLU A 199 12.10 15.62 -7.13
N ARG A 200 13.25 15.94 -6.53
CA ARG A 200 14.55 15.64 -7.12
C ARG A 200 14.74 14.14 -7.29
N ALA A 201 14.41 13.36 -6.26
CA ALA A 201 14.49 11.90 -6.29
C ALA A 201 13.56 11.30 -7.36
N ARG A 202 12.32 11.79 -7.51
CA ARG A 202 11.40 11.41 -8.58
C ARG A 202 12.05 11.60 -9.95
N ARG A 203 12.55 12.80 -10.24
CA ARG A 203 13.20 13.09 -11.54
C ARG A 203 14.39 12.18 -11.80
N SER A 204 15.25 11.95 -10.80
CA SER A 204 16.40 11.05 -10.94
C SER A 204 15.99 9.61 -11.23
N MET A 205 14.93 9.11 -10.57
CA MET A 205 14.42 7.76 -10.73
C MET A 205 13.71 7.56 -12.07
N GLU A 206 12.92 8.54 -12.53
CA GLU A 206 12.34 8.52 -13.88
C GLU A 206 13.44 8.47 -14.96
N GLN A 207 14.50 9.28 -14.81
CA GLN A 207 15.66 9.26 -15.71
C GLN A 207 16.42 7.93 -15.66
N ALA A 208 16.67 7.39 -14.47
CA ALA A 208 17.36 6.11 -14.32
C ALA A 208 16.55 4.97 -14.96
N HIS A 209 15.25 4.89 -14.66
CA HIS A 209 14.38 3.90 -15.30
C HIS A 209 14.29 4.09 -16.81
N ALA A 210 14.22 5.33 -17.33
CA ALA A 210 14.21 5.57 -18.77
C ALA A 210 15.49 5.09 -19.47
N ARG A 211 16.66 5.29 -18.84
CA ARG A 211 17.97 4.84 -19.37
C ARG A 211 18.11 3.32 -19.39
N GLU A 212 17.71 2.65 -18.31
CA GLU A 212 17.89 1.21 -18.14
C GLU A 212 16.81 0.36 -18.84
N ARG A 213 15.70 0.99 -19.26
CA ARG A 213 14.53 0.28 -19.77
C ARG A 213 14.77 -0.36 -21.13
N LYS A 214 14.66 -1.70 -21.15
CA LYS A 214 14.80 -2.54 -22.36
C LYS A 214 13.48 -2.78 -23.11
N PHE A 215 12.33 -2.57 -22.45
CA PHE A 215 11.00 -2.87 -22.98
C PHE A 215 10.07 -1.66 -22.80
N PRO A 216 9.09 -1.43 -23.70
CA PRO A 216 8.15 -0.32 -23.55
C PRO A 216 7.32 -0.46 -22.26
N VAL A 217 6.95 0.68 -21.68
CA VAL A 217 5.94 0.72 -20.61
C VAL A 217 4.58 0.32 -21.17
N LEU A 218 3.63 -0.04 -20.29
CA LEU A 218 2.25 -0.34 -20.69
C LEU A 218 1.60 0.88 -21.37
N GLY A 219 1.78 2.06 -20.78
CA GLY A 219 1.23 3.33 -21.25
C GLY A 219 -0.22 3.57 -20.78
N ALA A 220 -0.57 4.84 -20.57
CA ALA A 220 -1.86 5.26 -20.00
C ALA A 220 -3.06 4.70 -20.76
N GLU A 221 -3.07 4.80 -22.09
CA GLU A 221 -4.19 4.35 -22.93
C GLU A 221 -4.45 2.85 -22.79
N ARG A 222 -3.39 2.02 -22.84
CA ARG A 222 -3.52 0.56 -22.67
C ARG A 222 -3.86 0.20 -21.24
N LEU A 223 -3.37 0.97 -20.28
CA LEU A 223 -3.67 0.76 -18.87
C LEU A 223 -5.17 0.97 -18.60
N MET A 224 -5.75 2.07 -19.06
CA MET A 224 -7.18 2.36 -18.86
C MET A 224 -8.09 1.32 -19.53
N LYS A 225 -7.60 0.66 -20.59
CA LYS A 225 -8.32 -0.42 -21.30
C LYS A 225 -8.17 -1.80 -20.65
N GLN A 226 -7.41 -1.92 -19.55
CA GLN A 226 -7.28 -3.22 -18.89
C GLN A 226 -8.61 -3.66 -18.28
N HIS A 227 -8.98 -4.92 -18.57
CA HIS A 227 -10.15 -5.52 -17.97
C HIS A 227 -9.91 -5.72 -16.45
N PRO A 228 -10.85 -5.36 -15.56
CA PRO A 228 -10.65 -5.47 -14.10
C PRO A 228 -10.31 -6.88 -13.60
N TRP A 229 -10.82 -7.91 -14.30
CA TRP A 229 -10.51 -9.32 -14.01
C TRP A 229 -9.22 -9.85 -14.65
N ALA A 230 -8.51 -9.02 -15.41
CA ALA A 230 -7.17 -9.36 -15.86
C ALA A 230 -6.25 -9.55 -14.64
N GLU A 231 -5.17 -10.30 -14.85
CA GLU A 231 -4.12 -10.49 -13.87
C GLU A 231 -2.78 -10.60 -14.60
N PRO A 232 -1.67 -10.29 -13.94
CA PRO A 232 -0.37 -10.39 -14.58
C PRO A 232 -0.01 -11.87 -14.79
N ALA A 233 0.55 -12.22 -15.96
CA ALA A 233 0.71 -13.62 -16.38
C ALA A 233 1.76 -14.41 -15.58
N SER A 234 2.75 -13.76 -14.98
CA SER A 234 3.83 -14.46 -14.30
C SER A 234 3.41 -15.04 -12.94
N PRO A 235 3.95 -16.22 -12.55
CA PRO A 235 3.75 -16.78 -11.23
C PRO A 235 4.12 -15.78 -10.13
N ARG A 236 3.50 -15.95 -8.95
CA ARG A 236 3.88 -15.14 -7.80
C ARG A 236 5.28 -15.54 -7.34
N LYS A 237 6.25 -14.61 -7.43
CA LYS A 237 7.54 -14.75 -6.74
C LYS A 237 7.28 -14.95 -5.24
N ARG A 238 7.81 -16.04 -4.68
CA ARG A 238 7.74 -16.33 -3.24
C ARG A 238 8.96 -15.69 -2.61
N ASN A 239 8.80 -14.56 -1.95
CA ASN A 239 9.88 -14.00 -1.15
C ASN A 239 10.03 -14.88 0.10
N PRO A 240 11.18 -15.55 0.29
CA PRO A 240 11.44 -16.25 1.53
C PRO A 240 11.65 -15.21 2.64
N GLY A 241 11.07 -15.44 3.82
CA GLY A 241 11.29 -14.62 5.01
C GLY A 241 10.04 -14.01 5.62
N PRO A 242 10.14 -13.51 6.87
CA PRO A 242 9.06 -12.81 7.53
C PRO A 242 8.77 -11.50 6.81
N ILE A 243 7.49 -11.12 6.74
CA ILE A 243 7.09 -9.83 6.21
C ILE A 243 7.53 -8.75 7.24
N PRO A 244 8.32 -7.73 6.85
CA PRO A 244 8.82 -6.71 7.78
C PRO A 244 7.68 -5.98 8.49
N SER A 245 7.80 -5.79 9.81
CA SER A 245 6.85 -5.01 10.63
C SER A 245 7.33 -3.59 10.92
N PHE A 246 8.59 -3.29 10.63
CA PHE A 246 9.19 -1.97 10.76
C PHE A 246 10.22 -1.76 9.64
N ARG A 247 10.73 -0.53 9.54
CA ARG A 247 11.84 -0.17 8.66
C ARG A 247 12.71 0.87 9.36
N VAL A 248 14.00 0.58 9.39
CA VAL A 248 15.10 1.47 9.76
C VAL A 248 16.01 1.55 8.52
N ILE A 249 16.68 2.69 8.31
CA ILE A 249 17.67 2.85 7.24
C ILE A 249 18.89 3.55 7.81
N ASP A 250 20.08 2.99 7.54
CA ASP A 250 21.39 3.53 7.92
C ASP A 250 21.57 3.76 9.42
N ASP A 251 21.04 2.84 10.23
CA ASP A 251 21.19 2.82 11.69
C ASP A 251 21.11 1.37 12.19
N ASP A 252 22.24 0.66 12.13
CA ASP A 252 22.32 -0.78 12.43
C ASP A 252 21.98 -1.09 13.90
N GLU A 253 22.31 -0.17 14.82
CA GLU A 253 22.02 -0.32 16.24
C GLU A 253 20.50 -0.22 16.49
N LEU A 254 19.85 0.79 15.90
CA LEU A 254 18.40 0.96 15.99
C LEU A 254 17.65 -0.17 15.29
N GLU A 255 18.16 -0.66 14.15
CA GLU A 255 17.60 -1.82 13.44
C GLU A 255 17.66 -3.07 14.32
N ALA A 256 18.85 -3.41 14.85
CA ALA A 256 19.03 -4.56 15.73
C ALA A 256 18.19 -4.47 17.01
N HIS A 257 17.97 -3.25 17.53
CA HIS A 257 17.08 -3.02 18.67
C HIS A 257 15.61 -3.29 18.32
N CYS A 258 15.13 -2.77 17.18
CA CYS A 258 13.76 -3.00 16.70
C CYS A 258 13.49 -4.49 16.38
N GLU A 259 14.50 -5.22 15.90
CA GLU A 259 14.44 -6.68 15.70
C GLU A 259 14.20 -7.40 17.03
N LYS A 260 15.03 -7.11 18.04
CA LYS A 260 14.90 -7.68 19.39
C LYS A 260 13.56 -7.35 20.03
N GLU A 261 13.10 -6.10 19.92
CA GLU A 261 11.79 -5.69 20.44
C GLU A 261 10.65 -6.46 19.76
N THR A 262 10.73 -6.65 18.44
CA THR A 262 9.73 -7.43 17.68
C THR A 262 9.68 -8.89 18.11
N GLU A 263 10.83 -9.52 18.32
CA GLU A 263 10.94 -10.90 18.79
C GLU A 263 10.39 -11.05 20.22
N ALA A 264 10.86 -10.20 21.15
CA ALA A 264 10.41 -10.18 22.54
C ALA A 264 8.89 -9.96 22.65
N PHE A 265 8.34 -9.03 21.86
CA PHE A 265 6.89 -8.80 21.79
C PHE A 265 6.13 -10.05 21.33
N ARG A 266 6.61 -10.76 20.30
CA ARG A 266 5.93 -11.95 19.77
C ARG A 266 5.91 -13.08 20.81
N ASP A 267 7.02 -13.29 21.48
CA ASP A 267 7.14 -14.33 22.51
C ASP A 267 6.26 -14.02 23.73
N ALA A 268 6.33 -12.79 24.23
CA ALA A 268 5.49 -12.33 25.35
C ALA A 268 3.99 -12.36 24.99
N HIS A 269 3.62 -11.94 23.78
CA HIS A 269 2.24 -11.97 23.31
C HIS A 269 1.73 -13.41 23.19
N GLU A 270 2.52 -14.34 22.68
CA GLU A 270 2.13 -15.75 22.58
C GLU A 270 2.02 -16.42 23.95
N ALA A 271 2.92 -16.09 24.89
CA ALA A 271 2.84 -16.56 26.27
C ALA A 271 1.56 -16.06 26.96
N ALA A 272 1.27 -14.76 26.87
CA ALA A 272 0.04 -14.16 27.42
C ALA A 272 -1.22 -14.76 26.77
N ARG A 273 -1.21 -15.01 25.46
CA ARG A 273 -2.31 -15.67 24.75
C ARG A 273 -2.56 -17.08 25.26
N LYS A 274 -1.50 -17.86 25.50
CA LYS A 274 -1.60 -19.23 26.06
C LYS A 274 -2.11 -19.23 27.50
N ALA A 275 -1.61 -18.34 28.34
CA ALA A 275 -2.08 -18.17 29.72
C ALA A 275 -3.57 -17.82 29.76
N ARG A 276 -3.98 -16.83 28.96
CA ARG A 276 -5.39 -16.43 28.88
C ARG A 276 -6.30 -17.54 28.38
N ALA A 277 -5.84 -18.36 27.42
CA ALA A 277 -6.59 -19.51 26.94
C ALA A 277 -6.79 -20.60 28.02
N ARG A 278 -5.96 -20.64 29.07
CA ARG A 278 -6.13 -21.51 30.25
C ARG A 278 -7.03 -20.92 31.34
N GLY A 279 -7.60 -19.73 31.12
CA GLY A 279 -8.47 -19.05 32.09
C GLY A 279 -7.77 -18.02 32.97
N GLU A 280 -6.48 -17.74 32.74
CA GLU A 280 -5.75 -16.68 33.45
C GLU A 280 -6.14 -15.32 32.84
N HIS A 281 -7.24 -14.73 33.31
CA HIS A 281 -7.81 -13.51 32.72
C HIS A 281 -7.05 -12.21 33.08
N ASP A 282 -6.29 -12.22 34.18
CA ASP A 282 -5.53 -11.06 34.65
C ASP A 282 -4.15 -10.93 33.98
N VAL A 283 -3.75 -11.90 33.15
CA VAL A 283 -2.46 -11.87 32.44
C VAL A 283 -2.32 -10.59 31.62
N GLU A 284 -1.17 -9.94 31.78
CA GLU A 284 -0.83 -8.73 31.05
C GLU A 284 -0.21 -9.08 29.69
N PHE A 285 -0.71 -8.48 28.62
CA PHE A 285 -0.12 -8.56 27.29
C PHE A 285 0.94 -7.47 27.11
N PRO A 286 1.98 -7.70 26.27
CA PRO A 286 3.03 -6.71 26.05
C PRO A 286 2.50 -5.43 25.38
N ALA A 287 3.20 -4.32 25.61
CA ALA A 287 2.91 -3.02 25.04
C ALA A 287 2.76 -3.08 23.51
N GLY A 288 1.82 -2.32 22.97
CA GLY A 288 1.46 -2.35 21.55
C GLY A 288 0.48 -3.47 21.15
N THR A 289 0.03 -4.30 22.09
CA THR A 289 -1.05 -5.29 21.82
C THR A 289 -2.39 -4.58 21.60
N TYR A 290 -2.93 -4.67 20.37
CA TYR A 290 -4.18 -3.99 20.01
C TYR A 290 -5.42 -4.89 20.10
N LEU A 291 -5.47 -6.02 19.39
CA LEU A 291 -6.71 -6.79 19.24
C LEU A 291 -7.22 -7.34 20.56
N MET A 292 -6.32 -7.86 21.40
CA MET A 292 -6.67 -8.39 22.72
C MET A 292 -7.17 -7.29 23.66
N LYS A 293 -6.62 -6.07 23.54
CA LYS A 293 -7.07 -4.90 24.29
C LYS A 293 -8.48 -4.49 23.87
N VAL A 294 -8.68 -4.24 22.58
CA VAL A 294 -9.90 -3.60 22.06
C VAL A 294 -11.08 -4.56 22.00
N GLN A 295 -10.88 -5.79 21.52
CA GLN A 295 -11.98 -6.74 21.34
C GLN A 295 -12.24 -7.60 22.58
N HIS A 296 -11.22 -7.84 23.39
CA HIS A 296 -11.30 -8.76 24.51
C HIS A 296 -11.07 -8.09 25.88
N GLY A 297 -10.81 -6.78 25.94
CA GLY A 297 -10.58 -6.09 27.22
C GLY A 297 -9.38 -6.62 28.01
N ALA A 298 -8.34 -7.12 27.34
CA ALA A 298 -7.14 -7.61 28.02
C ALA A 298 -6.37 -6.48 28.71
N ASN A 299 -5.71 -6.79 29.82
CA ASN A 299 -4.66 -5.96 30.38
C ASN A 299 -3.49 -5.88 29.39
N VAL A 300 -2.93 -4.68 29.20
CA VAL A 300 -1.80 -4.43 28.33
C VAL A 300 -0.83 -3.50 29.02
N ALA A 301 0.44 -3.89 29.07
CA ALA A 301 1.52 -3.10 29.64
C ALA A 301 1.69 -1.75 28.92
N ALA A 302 2.19 -0.77 29.67
CA ALA A 302 2.72 0.46 29.07
C ALA A 302 4.08 0.18 28.39
N PRO A 303 4.46 0.93 27.35
CA PRO A 303 5.82 0.88 26.82
C PRO A 303 6.81 1.32 27.90
N ASP A 304 7.99 0.70 27.92
CA ASP A 304 9.10 1.09 28.79
C ASP A 304 9.99 2.14 28.12
N ASN A 305 11.02 2.62 28.83
CA ASN A 305 11.93 3.65 28.33
C ASN A 305 12.84 3.18 27.19
N GLU A 306 12.97 1.86 27.00
CA GLU A 306 13.76 1.26 25.93
C GLU A 306 12.91 0.95 24.70
N SER A 307 11.58 1.08 24.78
CA SER A 307 10.66 0.78 23.70
C SER A 307 10.83 1.77 22.54
N VAL A 308 10.96 1.26 21.31
CA VAL A 308 11.01 2.08 20.09
C VAL A 308 9.75 1.86 19.25
N LEU A 309 9.34 0.60 19.05
CA LEU A 309 8.20 0.25 18.21
C LEU A 309 6.87 0.35 18.96
N ALA A 310 6.87 0.03 20.26
CA ALA A 310 5.72 0.13 21.14
C ALA A 310 5.53 1.55 21.72
N ALA A 311 6.56 2.40 21.64
CA ALA A 311 6.49 3.78 22.05
C ALA A 311 5.77 4.66 21.02
N ASP A 312 5.01 5.63 21.51
CA ASP A 312 4.36 6.63 20.67
C ASP A 312 5.42 7.58 20.06
N GLU A 313 5.25 7.93 18.79
CA GLU A 313 6.08 8.94 18.14
C GLU A 313 5.82 10.32 18.76
N ILE A 314 6.88 11.11 18.92
CA ILE A 314 6.77 12.47 19.42
C ILE A 314 6.23 13.38 18.30
N PHE A 315 4.96 13.77 18.43
CA PHE A 315 4.27 14.61 17.44
C PHE A 315 4.54 16.11 17.58
N GLU A 316 4.82 16.57 18.81
CA GLU A 316 5.04 17.97 19.14
C GLU A 316 6.38 18.08 19.89
N ALA A 317 7.42 18.52 19.17
CA ALA A 317 8.72 18.83 19.75
C ALA A 317 9.31 20.07 19.06
N PRO A 318 10.19 20.82 19.75
CA PRO A 318 10.96 21.88 19.11
C PRO A 318 11.69 21.35 17.86
N ARG A 319 11.90 22.21 16.86
CA ARG A 319 12.71 21.85 15.69
C ARG A 319 14.10 21.39 16.14
N ALA A 320 14.34 20.10 16.06
CA ALA A 320 15.67 19.52 16.12
C ALA A 320 16.18 19.50 14.67
N GLN A 321 16.73 20.62 14.19
CA GLN A 321 17.35 20.62 12.86
C GLN A 321 18.48 19.60 12.86
N LEU A 322 18.45 18.66 11.92
CA LEU A 322 19.57 17.76 11.72
C LEU A 322 20.84 18.57 11.41
N PRO A 323 22.01 18.16 11.93
CA PRO A 323 23.27 18.80 11.57
C PRO A 323 23.57 18.58 10.07
N ALA A 324 24.39 19.46 9.49
CA ALA A 324 24.56 19.57 8.04
C ALA A 324 25.14 18.28 7.40
N ASP A 325 25.96 17.56 8.13
CA ASP A 325 26.51 16.25 7.78
C ASP A 325 25.43 15.16 7.74
N ALA A 326 24.58 15.07 8.77
CA ALA A 326 23.45 14.14 8.80
C ALA A 326 22.45 14.42 7.66
N LEU A 327 22.18 15.69 7.37
CA LEU A 327 21.35 16.09 6.21
C LEU A 327 21.97 15.68 4.88
N ARG A 328 23.29 15.81 4.74
CA ARG A 328 24.02 15.39 3.54
C ARG A 328 23.95 13.88 3.36
N ALA A 329 24.21 13.12 4.41
CA ALA A 329 24.13 11.65 4.39
C ALA A 329 22.73 11.17 3.99
N LEU A 330 21.69 11.76 4.58
CA LEU A 330 20.29 11.46 4.25
C LEU A 330 19.97 11.76 2.78
N SER A 331 20.46 12.90 2.26
CA SER A 331 20.28 13.29 0.86
C SER A 331 21.03 12.38 -0.11
N GLU A 332 22.24 11.94 0.24
CA GLU A 332 23.02 10.97 -0.53
C GLU A 332 22.32 9.62 -0.57
N LYS A 333 21.76 9.18 0.55
CA LYS A 333 21.03 7.92 0.61
C LYS A 333 19.81 7.92 -0.29
N LEU A 334 18.97 8.95 -0.21
CA LEU A 334 17.78 9.07 -1.06
C LEU A 334 18.17 9.10 -2.54
N ARG A 335 19.25 9.80 -2.91
CA ARG A 335 19.78 9.80 -4.28
C ARG A 335 20.26 8.42 -4.72
N GLY A 336 20.93 7.67 -3.84
CA GLY A 336 21.35 6.29 -4.12
C GLY A 336 20.16 5.39 -4.44
N TYR A 337 19.10 5.46 -3.63
CA TYR A 337 17.86 4.73 -3.90
C TYR A 337 17.21 5.17 -5.22
N ALA A 338 17.11 6.47 -5.47
CA ALA A 338 16.50 7.01 -6.68
C ALA A 338 17.26 6.62 -7.95
N ALA A 339 18.59 6.49 -7.89
CA ALA A 339 19.40 6.06 -9.03
C ALA A 339 19.40 4.54 -9.23
N SER A 340 18.99 3.77 -8.23
CA SER A 340 19.03 2.31 -8.29
C SER A 340 17.87 1.74 -9.11
N VAL A 341 18.21 1.01 -10.18
CA VAL A 341 17.26 0.22 -10.96
C VAL A 341 17.68 -1.24 -10.85
N ASP A 342 16.79 -2.08 -10.35
CA ASP A 342 16.95 -3.53 -10.39
C ASP A 342 16.49 -4.04 -11.77
N PRO A 343 17.40 -4.52 -12.64
CA PRO A 343 17.05 -4.96 -13.99
C PRO A 343 16.14 -6.19 -13.99
N GLU A 344 16.25 -7.07 -12.99
CA GLU A 344 15.39 -8.25 -12.88
C GLU A 344 13.98 -7.82 -12.45
N GLN A 345 13.87 -6.91 -11.49
CA GLN A 345 12.59 -6.35 -11.10
C GLN A 345 11.93 -5.58 -12.25
N GLN A 346 12.71 -4.83 -13.03
CA GLN A 346 12.20 -4.08 -14.18
C GLN A 346 11.70 -5.00 -15.31
N ALA A 347 12.40 -6.10 -15.58
CA ALA A 347 11.98 -7.08 -16.59
C ALA A 347 10.71 -7.86 -16.17
N ASP A 348 10.49 -8.02 -14.86
CA ASP A 348 9.32 -8.68 -14.29
C ASP A 348 8.38 -7.68 -13.58
N ALA A 349 8.31 -6.45 -14.10
CA ALA A 349 7.42 -5.40 -13.59
C ALA A 349 5.95 -5.68 -13.97
N LEU A 350 5.01 -5.04 -13.26
CA LEU A 350 3.57 -5.26 -13.49
C LEU A 350 3.15 -5.04 -14.95
N GLY A 351 3.54 -3.91 -15.54
CA GLY A 351 3.27 -3.59 -16.94
C GLY A 351 3.85 -4.62 -17.91
N ALA A 352 5.07 -5.10 -17.65
CA ALA A 352 5.71 -6.15 -18.46
C ALA A 352 4.92 -7.47 -18.39
N ARG A 353 4.45 -7.86 -17.20
CA ARG A 353 3.64 -9.07 -17.00
C ARG A 353 2.26 -8.97 -17.65
N ILE A 354 1.66 -7.79 -17.68
CA ILE A 354 0.38 -7.53 -18.36
C ILE A 354 0.58 -7.66 -19.88
N LEU A 355 1.60 -6.99 -20.44
CA LEU A 355 1.92 -7.06 -21.87
C LEU A 355 2.22 -8.49 -22.33
N ALA A 356 2.95 -9.26 -21.52
CA ALA A 356 3.22 -10.68 -21.79
C ALA A 356 1.94 -11.54 -21.78
N GLY A 357 0.98 -11.26 -20.89
CA GLY A 357 -0.32 -11.96 -20.89
C GLY A 357 -1.14 -11.67 -22.15
N GLN A 358 -1.11 -10.42 -22.63
CA GLN A 358 -1.81 -10.03 -23.86
C GLN A 358 -1.22 -10.71 -25.09
N SER A 359 0.10 -10.84 -25.21
CA SER A 359 0.73 -11.50 -26.36
C SER A 359 0.40 -12.99 -26.43
N MET A 360 0.22 -13.68 -25.30
CA MET A 360 -0.23 -15.07 -25.29
C MET A 360 -1.69 -15.24 -25.73
N SER A 361 -2.55 -14.24 -25.47
CA SER A 361 -3.97 -14.27 -25.87
C SER A 361 -4.21 -14.14 -27.38
N VAL A 362 -3.18 -13.75 -28.16
CA VAL A 362 -3.25 -13.58 -29.63
C VAL A 362 -2.47 -14.67 -30.39
N THR A 363 -2.25 -15.85 -29.78
CA THR A 363 -2.16 -17.05 -30.63
C THR A 363 -3.56 -17.54 -30.88
N GLN A 364 -4.20 -16.95 -31.90
CA GLN A 364 -5.23 -17.60 -32.67
C GLN A 364 -4.58 -18.88 -33.24
N LYS A 365 -4.53 -19.95 -32.44
CA LYS A 365 -4.31 -21.29 -33.00
C LYS A 365 -5.49 -21.48 -33.93
N GLN A 366 -5.25 -21.33 -35.23
CA GLN A 366 -6.14 -21.90 -36.23
C GLN A 366 -6.34 -23.34 -35.79
N SER A 367 -7.56 -23.67 -35.38
CA SER A 367 -7.91 -25.06 -35.14
C SER A 367 -7.52 -25.81 -36.41
N PRO A 368 -6.70 -26.87 -36.33
CA PRO A 368 -6.37 -27.64 -37.53
C PRO A 368 -7.71 -28.03 -38.14
N ARG A 369 -7.89 -27.65 -39.41
CA ARG A 369 -9.09 -27.90 -40.21
C ARG A 369 -9.65 -29.27 -39.84
N VAL A 370 -10.82 -29.30 -39.20
CA VAL A 370 -11.59 -30.53 -39.14
C VAL A 370 -11.96 -30.83 -40.58
N GLN A 371 -11.30 -31.82 -41.18
CA GLN A 371 -11.71 -32.37 -42.46
C GLN A 371 -13.12 -32.95 -42.26
N THR A 372 -14.11 -32.28 -42.81
CA THR A 372 -15.45 -32.85 -42.98
C THR A 372 -15.46 -33.66 -44.26
N ASP A 373 -14.74 -34.78 -44.25
CA ASP A 373 -14.92 -35.85 -45.24
C ASP A 373 -15.33 -37.10 -44.46
N GLY A 374 -16.58 -37.49 -44.57
CA GLY A 374 -17.12 -38.61 -43.80
C GLY A 374 -18.60 -38.80 -44.02
N ASP A 375 -18.91 -39.38 -45.18
CA ASP A 375 -20.19 -39.93 -45.61
C ASP A 375 -21.05 -40.54 -44.48
N GLU A 376 -22.34 -40.26 -44.60
CA GLU A 376 -23.42 -40.76 -43.76
C GLU A 376 -23.41 -42.28 -43.60
N LYS A 377 -23.31 -42.78 -42.37
CA LYS A 377 -24.10 -43.95 -41.95
C LYS A 377 -24.68 -43.75 -40.56
N THR A 378 -25.92 -43.29 -40.57
CA THR A 378 -26.86 -43.23 -39.46
C THR A 378 -27.00 -44.63 -38.82
N LYS A 379 -26.61 -44.77 -37.55
CA LYS A 379 -27.13 -45.84 -36.70
C LYS A 379 -28.17 -45.24 -35.75
N ARG A 380 -29.43 -45.56 -36.03
CA ARG A 380 -30.56 -45.38 -35.11
C ARG A 380 -30.27 -46.16 -33.83
N LEU A 381 -30.37 -45.50 -32.69
CA LEU A 381 -30.66 -46.17 -31.42
C LEU A 381 -32.18 -46.36 -31.36
N VAL A 382 -32.60 -47.62 -31.35
CA VAL A 382 -33.97 -48.08 -31.11
C VAL A 382 -33.98 -48.75 -29.73
N THR A 383 -35.05 -48.43 -28.99
CA THR A 383 -35.47 -48.82 -27.63
C THR A 383 -34.60 -48.35 -26.47
#